data_AF-A0A1B2I4H4-F1
#
_entry.id   AF-A0A1B2I4H4-F1
#
_cell.length_a   1.000
_cell.length_b   1.000
_cell.length_c   1.000
_cell.angle_alpha   90.00
_cell.angle_beta   90.00
_cell.angle_gamma   90.00
#
_symmetry.space_group_name_H-M   'P 1'
#
loop_
_entity.id
_entity.type
_entity.pdbx_description
1 polymer ?
#
loop_
_entity_poly.entity_id
_entity_poly.type
_entity_poly.pdbx_seq_one_letter_code
_entity_poly.pdbx_strand_id
1 'polypeptide(L)'
;MRKLIVLAALFLLYALPASAAAPFHIGVVTGTVSQGEDNVRGAEKLISMYGDASKGGMIKHVTYPDNFGAEMETVISQIAGLADDPKMRVVAVMEGVPGTAEAFRRIKEKRGDILCLTGQPQEDPNVIGEVADLVVNSDNLAMGYIMPAAAKKLGAKTYVHISFPRHMSYELLSRRRKIMEAACKDLGLRFVFETAPDPTSDVGVAGAQQYVLEKTAAWLRKYGKNTAFFSTNDAQVEPLLKKITELGGYYVQTDSPLQGYAGALGIDLSKEKGDWKAILAKIEKAVVAKGGKGRLATWAYPSGYCITAALGEIGKRVVEKRAKLNRQADVMKAFAVFSPGMTWNSSAYTDAATGVKMKNFLLIYQDTYVFGRGPLGMDKIKVPEKYYRMR
;
A
#
# COMPACT_ATOMS: atom_id res chain seq x y z
N MET A 1 36.12 -65.43 23.09
CA MET A 1 37.27 -64.65 22.56
C MET A 1 37.05 -64.53 21.06
N ARG A 2 37.08 -63.41 20.35
CA ARG A 2 37.25 -61.97 20.59
C ARG A 2 36.49 -61.37 19.38
N LYS A 3 35.41 -60.63 19.61
CA LYS A 3 35.41 -59.16 19.66
C LYS A 3 35.87 -58.50 18.36
N LEU A 4 34.93 -57.76 17.78
CA LEU A 4 35.09 -56.42 17.19
C LEU A 4 36.20 -56.23 16.16
N ILE A 5 35.83 -55.75 14.97
CA ILE A 5 36.22 -54.41 14.50
C ILE A 5 35.41 -54.06 13.23
N VAL A 6 34.52 -53.08 13.42
CA VAL A 6 34.17 -51.97 12.50
C VAL A 6 33.54 -52.39 11.16
N LEU A 7 32.22 -52.30 10.89
CA LEU A 7 31.21 -51.25 11.19
C LEU A 7 31.69 -49.81 10.99
N ALA A 8 32.22 -49.51 9.80
CA ALA A 8 32.38 -48.14 9.30
C ALA A 8 32.12 -48.10 7.79
N ALA A 9 30.84 -48.07 7.39
CA ALA A 9 30.49 -47.72 6.01
C ALA A 9 29.05 -47.20 5.82
N LEU A 10 28.22 -47.07 6.87
CA LEU A 10 26.80 -46.76 6.68
C LEU A 10 26.22 -45.85 7.76
N PHE A 11 26.89 -44.73 8.04
CA PHE A 11 26.24 -43.55 8.62
C PHE A 11 27.08 -42.31 8.28
N LEU A 12 26.40 -41.22 7.86
CA LEU A 12 26.92 -39.90 7.46
C LEU A 12 27.59 -39.88 6.07
N LEU A 13 27.08 -39.22 5.03
CA LEU A 13 26.30 -37.98 4.96
C LEU A 13 25.30 -38.05 3.80
N TYR A 14 24.00 -38.04 4.10
CA TYR A 14 23.12 -37.16 3.33
C TYR A 14 23.55 -35.74 3.69
N ALA A 15 24.56 -35.23 2.99
CA ALA A 15 24.77 -33.80 2.92
C ALA A 15 23.51 -33.28 2.20
N LEU A 16 22.50 -32.88 2.99
CA LEU A 16 21.59 -31.83 2.58
C LEU A 16 22.47 -30.79 1.89
N PRO A 17 22.17 -30.34 0.66
CA PRO A 17 22.97 -29.31 0.03
C PRO A 17 23.07 -28.19 1.05
N ALA A 18 24.29 -27.92 1.53
CA ALA A 18 24.55 -26.74 2.32
C ALA A 18 23.93 -25.61 1.52
N SER A 19 22.85 -25.01 2.02
CA SER A 19 22.07 -24.03 1.29
C SER A 19 23.03 -22.96 0.82
N ALA A 20 23.43 -22.99 -0.45
CA ALA A 20 24.45 -22.10 -0.96
C ALA A 20 23.91 -20.69 -0.73
N ALA A 21 24.68 -19.87 -0.01
CA ALA A 21 24.25 -18.53 0.34
C ALA A 21 23.82 -17.79 -0.93
N ALA A 22 22.71 -17.04 -0.85
CA ALA A 22 22.13 -16.40 -2.01
C ALA A 22 23.16 -15.59 -2.83
N PRO A 23 23.04 -15.59 -4.17
CA PRO A 23 23.98 -14.92 -5.07
C PRO A 23 23.92 -13.38 -4.95
N PHE A 24 22.79 -12.84 -4.50
CA PHE A 24 22.60 -11.43 -4.23
C PHE A 24 21.51 -11.25 -3.15
N HIS A 25 21.46 -10.06 -2.56
CA HIS A 25 20.45 -9.68 -1.59
C HIS A 25 19.53 -8.58 -2.12
N ILE A 26 18.32 -8.56 -1.56
CA ILE A 26 17.27 -7.57 -1.78
C ILE A 26 16.93 -6.97 -0.42
N GLY A 27 17.21 -5.69 -0.24
CA GLY A 27 16.77 -4.90 0.89
C GLY A 27 15.30 -4.53 0.70
N VAL A 28 14.45 -4.90 1.65
CA VAL A 28 13.04 -4.49 1.67
C VAL A 28 12.87 -3.61 2.90
N VAL A 29 12.40 -2.39 2.72
CA VAL A 29 12.20 -1.43 3.80
C VAL A 29 10.71 -1.12 3.90
N THR A 30 10.14 -1.19 5.10
CA THR A 30 8.73 -0.87 5.38
C THR A 30 8.61 -0.04 6.64
N GLY A 31 7.43 0.50 6.93
CA GLY A 31 7.09 0.92 8.29
C GLY A 31 6.98 -0.27 9.25
N THR A 32 6.72 0.01 10.52
CA THR A 32 6.35 -1.03 11.47
C THR A 32 4.91 -1.51 11.22
N VAL A 33 4.48 -2.55 11.93
CA VAL A 33 3.10 -3.05 11.86
C VAL A 33 2.08 -1.98 12.24
N SER A 34 2.45 -1.01 13.09
CA SER A 34 1.55 0.08 13.50
C SER A 34 1.25 1.06 12.35
N GLN A 35 2.19 1.21 11.41
CA GLN A 35 2.06 2.10 10.25
C GLN A 35 1.33 1.41 9.09
N GLY A 36 1.63 0.13 8.84
CA GLY A 36 0.99 -0.64 7.79
C GLY A 36 1.29 -2.13 7.93
N GLU A 37 0.34 -2.90 8.48
CA GLU A 37 0.51 -4.34 8.67
C GLU A 37 0.75 -5.05 7.33
N ASP A 38 0.01 -4.69 6.29
CA ASP A 38 0.08 -5.33 4.97
C ASP A 38 1.42 -5.10 4.27
N ASN A 39 2.05 -3.93 4.45
CA ASN A 39 3.42 -3.65 4.01
C ASN A 39 4.38 -4.71 4.58
N VAL A 40 4.33 -4.93 5.90
CA VAL A 40 5.14 -5.94 6.59
C VAL A 40 4.80 -7.35 6.09
N ARG A 41 3.53 -7.68 5.86
CA ARG A 41 3.13 -8.98 5.29
C ARG A 41 3.71 -9.19 3.89
N GLY A 42 3.88 -8.13 3.10
CA GLY A 42 4.53 -8.20 1.80
C GLY A 42 6.01 -8.58 1.90
N ALA A 43 6.73 -7.99 2.86
CA ALA A 43 8.11 -8.35 3.17
C ALA A 43 8.24 -9.78 3.71
N GLU A 44 7.36 -10.20 4.64
CA GLU A 44 7.30 -11.57 5.16
C GLU A 44 7.04 -12.58 4.04
N LYS A 45 6.20 -12.24 3.06
CA LYS A 45 5.96 -13.11 1.90
C LYS A 45 7.23 -13.31 1.08
N LEU A 46 7.99 -12.24 0.83
CA LEU A 46 9.28 -12.33 0.14
C LEU A 46 10.27 -13.21 0.92
N ILE A 47 10.39 -13.03 2.24
CA ILE A 47 11.23 -13.86 3.10
C ILE A 47 10.80 -15.33 3.02
N SER A 48 9.50 -15.61 3.05
CA SER A 48 8.98 -16.97 2.94
C SER A 48 9.34 -17.62 1.59
N MET A 49 9.40 -16.86 0.51
CA MET A 49 9.71 -17.38 -0.83
C MET A 49 11.21 -17.50 -1.09
N TYR A 50 12.02 -16.57 -0.58
CA TYR A 50 13.41 -16.39 -0.99
C TYR A 50 14.42 -16.45 0.17
N GLY A 51 13.94 -16.70 1.38
CA GLY A 51 14.75 -16.82 2.59
C GLY A 51 15.25 -15.49 3.14
N ASP A 52 15.54 -15.48 4.43
CA ASP A 52 16.16 -14.36 5.16
C ASP A 52 17.67 -14.31 4.89
N ALA A 53 18.18 -13.14 4.50
CA ALA A 53 19.59 -12.91 4.18
C ALA A 53 20.54 -13.25 5.35
N SER A 54 20.11 -13.02 6.60
CA SER A 54 20.88 -13.39 7.79
C SER A 54 21.02 -14.92 7.95
N LYS A 55 20.17 -15.70 7.27
CA LYS A 55 20.13 -17.16 7.26
C LYS A 55 20.52 -17.74 5.89
N GLY A 56 21.20 -16.95 5.06
CA GLY A 56 21.70 -17.37 3.74
C GLY A 56 20.70 -17.21 2.59
N GLY A 57 19.51 -16.66 2.83
CA GLY A 57 18.51 -16.32 1.81
C GLY A 57 18.77 -14.99 1.11
N MET A 58 17.78 -14.48 0.37
CA MET A 58 17.92 -13.26 -0.43
C MET A 58 17.43 -11.99 0.26
N ILE A 59 16.49 -12.08 1.22
CA ILE A 59 15.74 -10.91 1.68
C ILE A 59 16.30 -10.35 2.98
N LYS A 60 16.66 -9.07 2.99
CA LYS A 60 16.98 -8.30 4.20
C LYS A 60 15.84 -7.32 4.46
N HIS A 61 15.00 -7.60 5.44
CA HIS A 61 13.91 -6.69 5.82
C HIS A 61 14.37 -5.72 6.92
N VAL A 62 14.09 -4.43 6.73
CA VAL A 62 14.37 -3.35 7.68
C VAL A 62 13.10 -2.54 7.88
N THR A 63 12.89 -2.04 9.10
CA THR A 63 11.76 -1.14 9.42
C THR A 63 12.25 0.25 9.78
N TYR A 64 11.62 1.29 9.22
CA TYR A 64 11.84 2.69 9.65
C TYR A 64 11.01 3.04 10.90
N PRO A 65 11.41 4.06 11.69
CA PRO A 65 10.69 4.45 12.90
C PRO A 65 9.30 5.03 12.61
N ASP A 66 8.35 4.80 13.52
CA ASP A 66 6.97 5.32 13.41
C ASP A 66 6.95 6.85 13.36
N ASN A 67 7.86 7.52 14.07
CA ASN A 67 8.00 8.97 14.08
C ASN A 67 8.98 9.46 13.00
N PHE A 68 8.92 8.87 11.79
CA PHE A 68 9.82 9.18 10.67
C PHE A 68 9.91 10.68 10.34
N GLY A 69 8.86 11.47 10.64
CA GLY A 69 8.87 12.92 10.44
C GLY A 69 9.88 13.65 11.33
N ALA A 70 10.07 13.20 12.57
CA ALA A 70 11.07 13.74 13.48
C ALA A 70 12.42 13.00 13.37
N GLU A 71 12.41 11.76 12.90
CA GLU A 71 13.57 10.86 12.84
C GLU A 71 14.10 10.66 11.41
N MET A 72 14.03 11.70 10.57
CA MET A 72 14.39 11.61 9.16
C MET A 72 15.84 11.14 8.92
N GLU A 73 16.80 11.56 9.73
CA GLU A 73 18.20 11.08 9.61
C GLU A 73 18.34 9.58 9.91
N THR A 74 17.51 9.06 10.82
CA THR A 74 17.44 7.62 11.09
C THR A 74 16.92 6.86 9.86
N VAL A 75 15.85 7.37 9.23
CA VAL A 75 15.31 6.82 7.97
C VAL A 75 16.40 6.78 6.89
N ILE A 76 17.07 7.92 6.66
CA ILE A 76 18.12 8.05 5.64
C ILE A 76 19.24 7.04 5.89
N SER A 77 19.73 6.99 7.14
CA SER A 77 20.86 6.14 7.51
C SER A 77 20.52 4.65 7.40
N GLN A 78 19.33 4.23 7.80
CA GLN A 78 18.88 2.83 7.71
C GLN A 78 18.76 2.37 6.26
N ILE A 79 18.18 3.19 5.38
CA ILE A 79 18.02 2.85 3.96
C ILE A 79 19.39 2.87 3.27
N ALA A 80 20.17 3.94 3.43
CA ALA A 80 21.46 4.10 2.76
C ALA A 80 22.49 3.04 3.19
N GLY A 81 22.47 2.64 4.48
CA GLY A 81 23.33 1.59 5.02
C GLY A 81 23.12 0.22 4.38
N LEU A 82 22.01 -0.02 3.66
CA LEU A 82 21.84 -1.26 2.89
C LEU A 82 22.89 -1.42 1.78
N ALA A 83 23.48 -0.32 1.29
CA ALA A 83 24.56 -0.36 0.30
C ALA A 83 25.90 -0.90 0.85
N ASP A 84 26.04 -1.01 2.19
CA ASP A 84 27.23 -1.60 2.83
C ASP A 84 27.33 -3.11 2.59
N ASP A 85 26.20 -3.75 2.28
CA ASP A 85 26.18 -5.16 1.94
C ASP A 85 26.71 -5.37 0.51
N PRO A 86 27.84 -6.08 0.33
CA PRO A 86 28.46 -6.27 -0.98
C PRO A 86 27.58 -7.10 -1.94
N LYS A 87 26.65 -7.89 -1.41
CA LYS A 87 25.69 -8.69 -2.19
C LYS A 87 24.42 -7.92 -2.51
N MET A 88 24.20 -6.74 -1.93
CA MET A 88 23.00 -5.95 -2.22
C MET A 88 22.94 -5.62 -3.71
N ARG A 89 21.77 -5.85 -4.33
CA ARG A 89 21.49 -5.51 -5.73
C ARG A 89 20.15 -4.78 -5.92
N VAL A 90 19.28 -4.80 -4.92
CA VAL A 90 17.98 -4.12 -4.96
C VAL A 90 17.68 -3.57 -3.58
N VAL A 91 17.22 -2.33 -3.51
CA VAL A 91 16.60 -1.72 -2.32
C VAL A 91 15.19 -1.29 -2.70
N ALA A 92 14.19 -1.93 -2.10
CA ALA A 92 12.78 -1.67 -2.30
C ALA A 92 12.18 -1.04 -1.03
N VAL A 93 11.73 0.21 -1.10
CA VAL A 93 11.16 0.95 0.05
C VAL A 93 9.65 1.09 -0.13
N MET A 94 8.86 0.46 0.72
CA MET A 94 7.41 0.63 0.79
C MET A 94 7.06 1.81 1.68
N GLU A 95 6.08 2.62 1.25
CA GLU A 95 5.81 3.95 1.78
C GLU A 95 7.10 4.76 1.81
N GLY A 96 7.56 5.23 0.64
CA GLY A 96 8.74 6.08 0.54
C GLY A 96 8.57 7.38 1.33
N VAL A 97 8.76 7.32 2.65
CA VAL A 97 8.64 8.43 3.60
C VAL A 97 9.76 9.46 3.37
N PRO A 98 9.61 10.70 3.86
CA PRO A 98 10.65 11.72 3.71
C PRO A 98 12.04 11.22 4.11
N GLY A 99 13.02 11.45 3.24
CA GLY A 99 14.39 10.95 3.37
C GLY A 99 14.71 9.77 2.44
N THR A 100 13.71 9.16 1.82
CA THR A 100 13.91 8.04 0.87
C THR A 100 14.67 8.51 -0.38
N ALA A 101 14.35 9.68 -0.94
CA ALA A 101 15.04 10.18 -2.13
C ALA A 101 16.53 10.46 -1.85
N GLU A 102 16.82 11.05 -0.69
CA GLU A 102 18.20 11.29 -0.25
C GLU A 102 18.96 9.98 0.01
N ALA A 103 18.31 8.99 0.63
CA ALA A 103 18.92 7.68 0.81
C ALA A 103 19.22 6.99 -0.53
N PHE A 104 18.32 7.08 -1.51
CA PHE A 104 18.56 6.56 -2.86
C PHE A 104 19.73 7.27 -3.56
N ARG A 105 19.85 8.60 -3.42
CA ARG A 105 21.00 9.35 -3.93
C ARG A 105 22.31 8.81 -3.35
N ARG A 106 22.39 8.67 -2.01
CA ARG A 106 23.58 8.12 -1.32
C ARG A 106 23.90 6.69 -1.74
N ILE A 107 22.87 5.84 -1.92
CA ILE A 107 23.05 4.46 -2.43
C ILE A 107 23.67 4.51 -3.82
N LYS A 108 23.14 5.34 -4.74
CA LYS A 108 23.61 5.40 -6.13
C LYS A 108 25.02 5.99 -6.26
N GLU A 109 25.35 6.98 -5.45
CA GLU A 109 26.72 7.53 -5.37
C GLU A 109 27.73 6.47 -4.91
N LYS A 110 27.36 5.65 -3.92
CA LYS A 110 28.23 4.60 -3.38
C LYS A 110 28.27 3.33 -4.24
N ARG A 111 27.12 2.92 -4.78
CA ARG A 111 26.83 1.64 -5.44
C ARG A 111 25.77 1.83 -6.52
N GLY A 112 26.16 2.43 -7.64
CA GLY A 112 25.29 2.66 -8.80
C GLY A 112 24.75 1.39 -9.48
N ASP A 113 25.21 0.20 -9.09
CA ASP A 113 24.70 -1.09 -9.53
C ASP A 113 23.46 -1.59 -8.75
N ILE A 114 23.09 -0.92 -7.65
CA ILE A 114 21.89 -1.26 -6.86
C ILE A 114 20.66 -0.58 -7.46
N LEU A 115 19.62 -1.38 -7.73
CA LEU A 115 18.31 -0.87 -8.13
C LEU A 115 17.58 -0.26 -6.93
N CYS A 116 17.14 0.98 -7.05
CA CYS A 116 16.35 1.70 -6.04
C CYS A 116 14.88 1.75 -6.48
N LEU A 117 14.01 1.03 -5.78
CA LEU A 117 12.59 0.91 -6.11
C LEU A 117 11.75 1.43 -4.93
N THR A 118 10.63 2.10 -5.18
CA THR A 118 9.77 2.56 -4.09
C THR A 118 8.28 2.44 -4.38
N GLY A 119 7.52 2.16 -3.31
CA GLY A 119 6.08 2.06 -3.27
C GLY A 119 5.47 3.22 -2.49
N GLN A 120 4.36 3.77 -2.98
CA GLN A 120 3.56 4.83 -2.32
C GLN A 120 4.44 5.95 -1.69
N PRO A 121 5.30 6.63 -2.47
CA PRO A 121 6.15 7.67 -1.92
C PRO A 121 5.32 8.84 -1.39
N GLN A 122 5.83 9.46 -0.32
CA GLN A 122 5.29 10.68 0.30
C GLN A 122 6.04 11.94 -0.14
N GLU A 123 7.20 11.79 -0.79
CA GLU A 123 7.95 12.88 -1.40
C GLU A 123 7.38 13.30 -2.76
N ASP A 124 7.74 14.49 -3.24
CA ASP A 124 7.28 15.02 -4.52
C ASP A 124 7.64 14.06 -5.68
N PRO A 125 6.72 13.80 -6.63
CA PRO A 125 6.98 12.89 -7.73
C PRO A 125 8.24 13.19 -8.55
N ASN A 126 8.57 14.47 -8.75
CA ASN A 126 9.77 14.87 -9.50
C ASN A 126 11.04 14.60 -8.70
N VAL A 127 11.01 14.77 -7.37
CA VAL A 127 12.15 14.51 -6.49
C VAL A 127 12.45 13.01 -6.41
N ILE A 128 11.46 12.19 -6.06
CA ILE A 128 11.69 10.75 -5.91
C ILE A 128 11.88 10.04 -7.25
N GLY A 129 11.17 10.49 -8.29
CA GLY A 129 11.25 9.91 -9.62
C GLY A 129 12.54 10.23 -10.37
N GLU A 130 13.31 11.23 -9.94
CA GLU A 130 14.66 11.50 -10.47
C GLU A 130 15.65 10.43 -10.03
N VAL A 131 15.56 9.97 -8.77
CA VAL A 131 16.55 9.08 -8.16
C VAL A 131 16.14 7.60 -8.18
N ALA A 132 14.84 7.28 -8.21
CA ALA A 132 14.34 5.91 -8.22
C ALA A 132 14.33 5.28 -9.64
N ASP A 133 14.69 4.00 -9.72
CA ASP A 133 14.61 3.21 -10.98
C ASP A 133 13.17 2.78 -11.30
N LEU A 134 12.33 2.63 -10.28
CA LEU A 134 10.89 2.39 -10.40
C LEU A 134 10.16 2.96 -9.18
N VAL A 135 9.08 3.68 -9.43
CA VAL A 135 8.12 4.14 -8.45
C VAL A 135 6.76 3.53 -8.77
N VAL A 136 6.08 2.97 -7.78
CA VAL A 136 4.71 2.48 -7.91
C VAL A 136 3.84 3.12 -6.84
N ASN A 137 2.73 3.75 -7.23
CA ASN A 137 1.80 4.35 -6.28
C ASN A 137 0.36 3.97 -6.64
N SER A 138 -0.54 4.05 -5.67
CA SER A 138 -1.98 4.05 -5.96
C SER A 138 -2.29 5.21 -6.92
N ASP A 139 -3.14 4.97 -7.92
CA ASP A 139 -3.56 6.00 -8.89
C ASP A 139 -4.52 6.99 -8.24
N ASN A 140 -3.95 7.86 -7.41
CA ASN A 140 -4.66 8.89 -6.67
C ASN A 140 -5.43 9.84 -7.60
N LEU A 141 -4.98 10.01 -8.85
CA LEU A 141 -5.65 10.83 -9.84
C LEU A 141 -6.93 10.14 -10.34
N ALA A 142 -6.84 8.88 -10.76
CA ALA A 142 -8.01 8.08 -11.14
C ALA A 142 -8.98 7.92 -9.97
N MET A 143 -8.46 7.60 -8.78
CA MET A 143 -9.22 7.50 -7.52
C MET A 143 -10.01 8.76 -7.21
N GLY A 144 -9.50 9.93 -7.60
CA GLY A 144 -10.24 11.18 -7.49
C GLY A 144 -11.58 11.16 -8.20
N TYR A 145 -11.71 10.41 -9.30
CA TYR A 145 -12.97 10.26 -10.03
C TYR A 145 -13.71 8.97 -9.67
N ILE A 146 -13.01 7.83 -9.60
CA ILE A 146 -13.67 6.53 -9.42
C ILE A 146 -14.32 6.43 -8.04
N MET A 147 -13.77 7.02 -6.98
CA MET A 147 -14.38 6.92 -5.65
C MET A 147 -15.72 7.68 -5.55
N PRO A 148 -15.84 8.95 -6.01
CA PRO A 148 -17.14 9.59 -6.18
C PRO A 148 -18.11 8.81 -7.07
N ALA A 149 -17.63 8.26 -8.20
CA ALA A 149 -18.47 7.46 -9.10
C ALA A 149 -19.00 6.18 -8.44
N ALA A 150 -18.16 5.49 -7.65
CA ALA A 150 -18.56 4.36 -6.83
C ALA A 150 -19.61 4.77 -5.79
N ALA A 151 -19.39 5.88 -5.08
CA ALA A 151 -20.34 6.42 -4.11
C ALA A 151 -21.72 6.66 -4.72
N LYS A 152 -21.77 7.34 -5.88
CA LYS A 152 -23.02 7.54 -6.63
C LYS A 152 -23.68 6.22 -7.02
N LYS A 153 -22.91 5.26 -7.54
CA LYS A 153 -23.41 3.95 -7.97
C LYS A 153 -24.00 3.14 -6.82
N LEU A 154 -23.52 3.37 -5.59
CA LEU A 154 -24.05 2.77 -4.37
C LEU A 154 -25.22 3.56 -3.76
N GLY A 155 -25.55 4.75 -4.27
CA GLY A 155 -26.69 5.55 -3.84
C GLY A 155 -26.37 6.69 -2.85
N ALA A 156 -25.09 6.99 -2.62
CA ALA A 156 -24.71 8.17 -1.86
C ALA A 156 -25.13 9.46 -2.61
N LYS A 157 -25.46 10.51 -1.84
CA LYS A 157 -25.79 11.86 -2.31
C LYS A 157 -24.75 12.90 -1.89
N THR A 158 -24.03 12.62 -0.81
CA THR A 158 -22.96 13.47 -0.28
C THR A 158 -21.66 12.65 -0.23
N TYR A 159 -20.53 13.29 -0.52
CA TYR A 159 -19.20 12.72 -0.39
C TYR A 159 -18.37 13.61 0.53
N VAL A 160 -17.97 13.08 1.68
CA VAL A 160 -17.17 13.78 2.69
C VAL A 160 -15.73 13.29 2.61
N HIS A 161 -14.82 14.20 2.24
CA HIS A 161 -13.39 13.98 2.23
C HIS A 161 -12.76 14.56 3.50
N ILE A 162 -12.15 13.71 4.32
CA ILE A 162 -11.55 14.05 5.61
C ILE A 162 -10.03 14.06 5.45
N SER A 163 -9.37 15.17 5.78
CA SER A 163 -7.91 15.27 5.66
C SER A 163 -7.30 16.33 6.58
N PHE A 164 -6.02 16.62 6.42
CA PHE A 164 -5.23 17.55 7.23
C PHE A 164 -4.07 18.14 6.43
N PRO A 165 -3.43 19.24 6.90
CA PRO A 165 -2.48 20.02 6.11
C PRO A 165 -1.33 19.22 5.48
N ARG A 166 -0.71 18.29 6.21
CA ARG A 166 0.38 17.45 5.68
C ARG A 166 -0.05 16.61 4.47
N HIS A 167 -1.17 15.90 4.55
CA HIS A 167 -1.64 15.14 3.37
C HIS A 167 -2.09 16.06 2.23
N MET A 168 -2.54 17.28 2.55
CA MET A 168 -2.90 18.27 1.52
C MET A 168 -1.70 19.02 0.95
N SER A 169 -0.48 18.85 1.48
CA SER A 169 0.76 19.32 0.85
C SER A 169 1.33 18.29 -0.14
N TYR A 170 0.90 17.03 -0.08
CA TYR A 170 1.35 16.00 -1.03
C TYR A 170 0.70 16.22 -2.39
N GLU A 171 1.52 16.22 -3.46
CA GLU A 171 1.10 16.52 -4.83
C GLU A 171 -0.11 15.67 -5.25
N LEU A 172 0.03 14.34 -5.19
CA LEU A 172 -1.00 13.41 -5.67
C LEU A 172 -2.28 13.45 -4.83
N LEU A 173 -2.16 13.67 -3.52
CA LEU A 173 -3.32 13.69 -2.62
C LEU A 173 -4.10 15.01 -2.71
N SER A 174 -3.39 16.13 -2.83
CA SER A 174 -4.00 17.45 -3.02
C SER A 174 -4.76 17.52 -4.35
N ARG A 175 -4.17 16.97 -5.42
CA ARG A 175 -4.84 16.83 -6.73
C ARG A 175 -6.01 15.87 -6.68
N ARG A 176 -5.89 14.72 -6.02
CA ARG A 176 -7.01 13.79 -5.81
C ARG A 176 -8.21 14.52 -5.20
N ARG A 177 -8.02 15.33 -4.15
CA ARG A 177 -9.10 16.11 -3.55
C ARG A 177 -9.78 17.04 -4.57
N LYS A 178 -9.00 17.81 -5.34
CA LYS A 178 -9.56 18.74 -6.35
C LYS A 178 -10.33 17.98 -7.43
N ILE A 179 -9.80 16.84 -7.88
CA ILE A 179 -10.49 15.95 -8.81
C ILE A 179 -11.78 15.41 -8.19
N MET A 180 -11.78 14.99 -6.91
CA MET A 180 -12.99 14.52 -6.21
C MET A 180 -14.06 15.60 -6.14
N GLU A 181 -13.69 16.84 -5.85
CA GLU A 181 -14.62 17.96 -5.79
C GLU A 181 -15.27 18.21 -7.16
N ALA A 182 -14.47 18.29 -8.24
CA ALA A 182 -14.98 18.45 -9.59
C ALA A 182 -15.81 17.24 -10.05
N ALA A 183 -15.36 16.02 -9.75
CA ALA A 183 -16.08 14.80 -10.07
C ALA A 183 -17.42 14.73 -9.34
N CYS A 184 -17.48 15.10 -8.06
CA CYS A 184 -18.72 15.18 -7.32
C CYS A 184 -19.70 16.15 -7.98
N LYS A 185 -19.24 17.34 -8.37
CA LYS A 185 -20.07 18.33 -9.09
C LYS A 185 -20.65 17.74 -10.38
N ASP A 186 -19.81 17.13 -11.21
CA ASP A 186 -20.23 16.55 -12.49
C ASP A 186 -21.14 15.33 -12.33
N LEU A 187 -20.94 14.56 -11.28
CA LEU A 187 -21.74 13.39 -10.96
C LEU A 187 -23.02 13.76 -10.18
N GLY A 188 -23.22 15.01 -9.77
CA GLY A 188 -24.39 15.43 -8.99
C GLY A 188 -24.36 14.96 -7.53
N LEU A 189 -23.18 14.83 -6.95
CA LEU A 189 -22.96 14.61 -5.52
C LEU A 189 -22.60 15.93 -4.83
N ARG A 190 -23.04 16.11 -3.59
CA ARG A 190 -22.53 17.19 -2.73
C ARG A 190 -21.14 16.82 -2.23
N PHE A 191 -20.12 17.57 -2.60
CA PHE A 191 -18.79 17.45 -1.99
C PHE A 191 -18.72 18.22 -0.67
N VAL A 192 -18.03 17.66 0.31
CA VAL A 192 -17.72 18.29 1.59
C VAL A 192 -16.27 17.98 1.95
N PHE A 193 -15.52 18.99 2.34
CA PHE A 193 -14.19 18.83 2.91
C PHE A 193 -14.24 19.07 4.41
N GLU A 194 -13.82 18.08 5.20
CA GLU A 194 -13.70 18.18 6.65
C GLU A 194 -12.22 18.03 7.04
N THR A 195 -11.81 18.77 8.06
CA THR A 195 -10.45 18.69 8.60
C THR A 195 -10.43 17.80 9.83
N ALA A 196 -9.41 16.96 9.97
CA ALA A 196 -9.14 16.17 11.17
C ALA A 196 -7.71 16.46 11.70
N PRO A 197 -7.39 16.09 12.95
CA PRO A 197 -6.02 16.18 13.45
C PRO A 197 -5.07 15.21 12.70
N ASP A 198 -3.82 15.63 12.52
CA ASP A 198 -2.76 14.79 11.95
C ASP A 198 -2.29 13.77 13.01
N PRO A 199 -2.34 12.45 12.74
CA PRO A 199 -1.90 11.43 13.70
C PRO A 199 -0.41 11.53 14.10
N THR A 200 0.42 12.23 13.30
CA THR A 200 1.85 12.43 13.59
C THR A 200 2.15 13.73 14.34
N SER A 201 1.13 14.53 14.68
CA SER A 201 1.31 15.71 15.53
C SER A 201 1.17 15.35 17.02
N ASP A 202 1.28 16.35 17.91
CA ASP A 202 1.22 16.16 19.38
C ASP A 202 -0.05 15.48 19.91
N VAL A 203 -1.12 15.44 19.11
CA VAL A 203 -2.37 14.72 19.44
C VAL A 203 -2.21 13.20 19.37
N GLY A 204 -1.23 12.72 18.59
CA GLY A 204 -0.95 11.33 18.32
C GLY A 204 -2.10 10.57 17.63
N VAL A 205 -1.85 9.29 17.37
CA VAL A 205 -2.82 8.34 16.80
C VAL A 205 -4.10 8.28 17.62
N ALA A 206 -3.99 8.15 18.94
CA ALA A 206 -5.14 8.02 19.85
C ALA A 206 -6.06 9.27 19.80
N GLY A 207 -5.49 10.47 19.83
CA GLY A 207 -6.25 11.71 19.76
C GLY A 207 -6.96 11.88 18.41
N ALA A 208 -6.26 11.58 17.31
CA ALA A 208 -6.85 11.61 15.97
C ALA A 208 -8.01 10.59 15.82
N GLN A 209 -7.86 9.38 16.38
CA GLN A 209 -8.90 8.36 16.36
C GLN A 209 -10.15 8.78 17.15
N GLN A 210 -9.96 9.31 18.35
CA GLN A 210 -11.06 9.79 19.18
C GLN A 210 -11.84 10.93 18.48
N TYR A 211 -11.13 11.87 17.86
CA TYR A 211 -11.76 12.94 17.08
C TYR A 211 -12.65 12.39 15.98
N VAL A 212 -12.18 11.41 15.20
CA VAL A 212 -12.94 10.81 14.09
C VAL A 212 -14.16 10.03 14.60
N LEU A 213 -14.07 9.34 15.74
CA LEU A 213 -15.22 8.66 16.36
C LEU A 213 -16.34 9.65 16.69
N GLU A 214 -16.01 10.77 17.31
CA GLU A 214 -16.98 11.78 17.72
C GLU A 214 -17.57 12.52 16.52
N LYS A 215 -16.71 12.95 15.59
CA LYS A 215 -17.13 13.75 14.44
C LYS A 215 -17.92 12.96 13.42
N THR A 216 -17.62 11.68 13.19
CA THR A 216 -18.40 10.87 12.25
C THR A 216 -19.87 10.80 12.64
N ALA A 217 -20.17 10.64 13.93
CA ALA A 217 -21.55 10.67 14.41
C ALA A 217 -22.22 12.05 14.17
N ALA A 218 -21.49 13.15 14.39
CA ALA A 218 -21.98 14.49 14.13
C ALA A 218 -22.19 14.76 12.63
N TRP A 219 -21.26 14.32 11.77
CA TRP A 219 -21.36 14.46 10.32
C TRP A 219 -22.51 13.64 9.74
N LEU A 220 -22.77 12.43 10.24
CA LEU A 220 -23.94 11.64 9.84
C LEU A 220 -25.27 12.31 10.23
N ARG A 221 -25.33 13.01 11.38
CA ARG A 221 -26.48 13.84 11.73
C ARG A 221 -26.62 15.06 10.82
N LYS A 222 -25.51 15.70 10.45
CA LYS A 222 -25.46 16.92 9.62
C LYS A 222 -25.76 16.65 8.14
N TYR A 223 -25.23 15.57 7.58
CA TYR A 223 -25.27 15.27 6.14
C TYR A 223 -26.22 14.12 5.78
N GLY A 224 -26.68 13.34 6.78
CA GLY A 224 -27.57 12.20 6.60
C GLY A 224 -26.86 10.89 6.24
N LYS A 225 -27.61 9.79 6.25
CA LYS A 225 -27.09 8.42 6.02
C LYS A 225 -26.73 8.12 4.56
N ASN A 226 -27.16 8.94 3.61
CA ASN A 226 -26.76 8.85 2.20
C ASN A 226 -25.45 9.59 1.92
N THR A 227 -24.48 9.42 2.83
CA THR A 227 -23.18 10.10 2.79
C THR A 227 -22.08 9.06 2.72
N ALA A 228 -21.23 9.17 1.70
CA ALA A 228 -19.97 8.45 1.61
C ALA A 228 -18.87 9.25 2.32
N PHE A 229 -18.01 8.53 3.04
CA PHE A 229 -16.87 9.12 3.72
C PHE A 229 -15.58 8.51 3.20
N PHE A 230 -14.52 9.32 3.26
CA PHE A 230 -13.17 8.90 2.99
C PHE A 230 -12.20 9.73 3.84
N SER A 231 -11.27 9.07 4.53
CA SER A 231 -10.18 9.71 5.26
C SER A 231 -8.87 9.45 4.54
N THR A 232 -7.98 10.45 4.49
CA THR A 232 -6.71 10.31 3.77
C THR A 232 -5.64 9.53 4.52
N ASN A 233 -5.86 9.19 5.79
CA ASN A 233 -4.89 8.47 6.63
C ASN A 233 -5.53 7.24 7.29
N ASP A 234 -4.77 6.16 7.32
CA ASP A 234 -5.15 4.81 7.76
C ASP A 234 -5.58 4.75 9.23
N ALA A 235 -4.89 5.48 10.11
CA ALA A 235 -5.22 5.52 11.53
C ALA A 235 -6.65 6.00 11.79
N GLN A 236 -7.22 6.79 10.87
CA GLN A 236 -8.57 7.33 10.95
C GLN A 236 -9.63 6.40 10.34
N VAL A 237 -9.25 5.34 9.63
CA VAL A 237 -10.18 4.47 8.89
C VAL A 237 -11.00 3.60 9.85
N GLU A 238 -10.35 2.96 10.84
CA GLU A 238 -11.06 2.15 11.84
C GLU A 238 -12.18 2.92 12.57
N PRO A 239 -11.91 4.07 13.22
CA PRO A 239 -12.96 4.80 13.93
C PRO A 239 -14.09 5.28 13.00
N LEU A 240 -13.74 5.63 11.76
CA LEU A 240 -14.71 6.02 10.73
C LEU A 240 -15.61 4.83 10.34
N LEU A 241 -15.03 3.68 10.01
CA LEU A 241 -15.75 2.44 9.68
C LEU A 241 -16.63 1.99 10.83
N LYS A 242 -16.16 2.06 12.08
CA LYS A 242 -16.94 1.72 13.27
C LYS A 242 -18.23 2.52 13.31
N LYS A 243 -18.14 3.84 13.18
CA LYS A 243 -19.31 4.73 13.22
C LYS A 243 -20.22 4.59 12.00
N ILE A 244 -19.68 4.40 10.80
CA ILE A 244 -20.47 4.18 9.58
C ILE A 244 -21.23 2.84 9.63
N THR A 245 -20.61 1.82 10.22
CA THR A 245 -21.24 0.52 10.42
C THR A 245 -22.38 0.63 11.45
N GLU A 246 -22.14 1.28 12.58
CA GLU A 246 -23.12 1.48 13.65
C GLU A 246 -24.31 2.37 13.23
N LEU A 247 -24.05 3.50 12.56
CA LEU A 247 -25.03 4.58 12.38
C LEU A 247 -25.59 4.68 10.95
N GLY A 248 -24.95 4.00 9.99
CA GLY A 248 -25.23 4.15 8.56
C GLY A 248 -24.21 5.05 7.84
N GLY A 249 -24.37 5.21 6.52
CA GLY A 249 -23.36 5.87 5.67
C GLY A 249 -22.70 4.88 4.71
N TYR A 250 -21.74 5.36 3.92
CA TYR A 250 -21.01 4.57 2.94
C TYR A 250 -19.50 4.74 3.16
N TYR A 251 -18.76 3.68 2.91
CA TYR A 251 -17.31 3.72 2.80
C TYR A 251 -16.93 2.97 1.53
N VAL A 252 -16.53 3.71 0.50
CA VAL A 252 -16.57 3.21 -0.88
C VAL A 252 -15.28 2.55 -1.33
N GLN A 253 -14.18 2.75 -0.60
CA GLN A 253 -12.91 2.10 -0.88
C GLN A 253 -11.93 2.28 0.27
N THR A 254 -11.56 1.20 0.95
CA THR A 254 -10.23 1.05 1.57
C THR A 254 -9.28 0.49 0.50
N ASP A 255 -7.98 0.70 0.63
CA ASP A 255 -6.97 0.08 -0.24
C ASP A 255 -6.49 -1.28 0.29
N SER A 256 -6.99 -1.70 1.45
CA SER A 256 -6.75 -2.99 2.06
C SER A 256 -7.95 -3.48 2.87
N PRO A 257 -8.27 -4.79 2.87
CA PRO A 257 -9.26 -5.35 3.78
C PRO A 257 -8.78 -5.33 5.25
N LEU A 258 -7.48 -5.20 5.50
CA LEU A 258 -6.94 -5.06 6.86
C LEU A 258 -7.09 -3.63 7.42
N GLN A 259 -7.44 -2.66 6.58
CA GLN A 259 -7.55 -1.27 6.98
C GLN A 259 -8.81 -1.02 7.83
N GLY A 260 -8.66 -1.18 9.13
CA GLY A 260 -9.65 -0.83 10.16
C GLY A 260 -10.90 -1.72 10.26
N TYR A 261 -11.16 -2.62 9.31
CA TYR A 261 -12.35 -3.49 9.36
C TYR A 261 -12.36 -4.42 10.58
N ALA A 262 -11.22 -5.03 10.94
CA ALA A 262 -11.14 -5.96 12.06
C ALA A 262 -11.56 -5.30 13.38
N GLY A 263 -10.94 -4.17 13.72
CA GLY A 263 -11.26 -3.41 14.93
C GLY A 263 -12.65 -2.78 14.90
N ALA A 264 -13.08 -2.21 13.77
CA ALA A 264 -14.43 -1.64 13.62
C ALA A 264 -15.54 -2.69 13.80
N LEU A 265 -15.29 -3.93 13.36
CA LEU A 265 -16.25 -5.02 13.44
C LEU A 265 -16.10 -5.86 14.72
N GLY A 266 -15.01 -5.69 15.47
CA GLY A 266 -14.71 -6.50 16.66
C GLY A 266 -14.45 -7.97 16.31
N ILE A 267 -13.77 -8.21 15.20
CA ILE A 267 -13.41 -9.56 14.74
C ILE A 267 -11.91 -9.78 14.80
N ASP A 268 -11.50 -11.00 15.13
CA ASP A 268 -10.10 -11.42 15.08
C ASP A 268 -9.81 -12.06 13.71
N LEU A 269 -8.70 -11.68 13.06
CA LEU A 269 -8.25 -12.24 11.77
C LEU A 269 -6.99 -13.12 11.90
N SER A 270 -6.54 -13.41 13.12
CA SER A 270 -5.29 -14.13 13.39
C SER A 270 -5.19 -15.50 12.69
N LYS A 271 -6.32 -16.21 12.57
CA LYS A 271 -6.39 -17.55 11.94
C LYS A 271 -6.35 -17.49 10.41
N GLU A 272 -6.70 -16.36 9.83
CA GLU A 272 -6.76 -16.16 8.38
C GLU A 272 -5.53 -15.42 7.84
N LYS A 273 -4.51 -15.20 8.69
CA LYS A 273 -3.30 -14.43 8.35
C LYS A 273 -2.67 -14.92 7.04
N GLY A 274 -2.56 -14.02 6.07
CA GLY A 274 -1.97 -14.29 4.75
C GLY A 274 -2.90 -14.97 3.74
N ASP A 275 -4.12 -15.34 4.12
CA ASP A 275 -5.17 -15.82 3.21
C ASP A 275 -6.17 -14.70 2.95
N TRP A 276 -5.93 -13.94 1.88
CA TRP A 276 -6.78 -12.79 1.50
C TRP A 276 -8.21 -13.20 1.19
N LYS A 277 -8.45 -14.41 0.68
CA LYS A 277 -9.80 -14.90 0.39
C LYS A 277 -10.55 -15.20 1.69
N ALA A 278 -9.90 -15.86 2.65
CA ALA A 278 -10.48 -16.13 3.96
C ALA A 278 -10.72 -14.85 4.77
N ILE A 279 -9.76 -13.91 4.75
CA ILE A 279 -9.89 -12.58 5.37
C ILE A 279 -11.11 -11.85 4.79
N LEU A 280 -11.20 -11.75 3.47
CA LEU A 280 -12.28 -11.04 2.80
C LEU A 280 -13.65 -11.67 3.11
N ALA A 281 -13.76 -13.01 3.09
CA ALA A 281 -14.99 -13.72 3.41
C ALA A 281 -15.44 -13.51 4.87
N LYS A 282 -14.50 -13.50 5.82
CA LYS A 282 -14.79 -13.27 7.24
C LYS A 282 -15.25 -11.84 7.51
N ILE A 283 -14.58 -10.85 6.90
CA ILE A 283 -15.00 -9.45 6.96
C ILE A 283 -16.38 -9.30 6.33
N GLU A 284 -16.61 -9.87 5.15
CA GLU A 284 -17.90 -9.79 4.47
C GLU A 284 -19.05 -10.31 5.35
N LYS A 285 -18.87 -11.47 5.97
CA LYS A 285 -19.85 -12.04 6.90
C LYS A 285 -20.17 -11.08 8.04
N ALA A 286 -19.14 -10.46 8.64
CA ALA A 286 -19.32 -9.52 9.74
C ALA A 286 -19.97 -8.20 9.29
N VAL A 287 -19.57 -7.67 8.13
CA VAL A 287 -20.17 -6.48 7.52
C VAL A 287 -21.66 -6.71 7.24
N VAL A 288 -22.02 -7.84 6.63
CA VAL A 288 -23.41 -8.19 6.34
C VAL A 288 -24.21 -8.35 7.63
N ALA A 289 -23.67 -9.05 8.64
CA ALA A 289 -24.33 -9.23 9.93
C ALA A 289 -24.60 -7.90 10.66
N LYS A 290 -23.71 -6.91 10.50
CA LYS A 290 -23.89 -5.54 11.05
C LYS A 290 -24.64 -4.59 10.10
N GLY A 291 -25.29 -5.10 9.05
CA GLY A 291 -26.13 -4.30 8.15
C GLY A 291 -25.36 -3.40 7.17
N GLY A 292 -24.05 -3.59 6.99
CA GLY A 292 -23.20 -2.84 6.06
C GLY A 292 -23.23 -3.32 4.60
N LYS A 293 -24.04 -4.36 4.30
CA LYS A 293 -24.21 -4.92 2.95
C LYS A 293 -24.46 -3.82 1.91
N GLY A 294 -23.67 -3.82 0.84
CA GLY A 294 -23.80 -2.87 -0.27
C GLY A 294 -23.34 -1.44 0.01
N ARG A 295 -22.84 -1.14 1.22
CA ARG A 295 -22.42 0.22 1.62
C ARG A 295 -20.93 0.34 1.95
N LEU A 296 -20.33 -0.76 2.37
CA LEU A 296 -18.92 -0.84 2.73
C LEU A 296 -18.16 -1.60 1.65
N ALA A 297 -16.97 -1.12 1.32
CA ALA A 297 -16.16 -1.66 0.25
C ALA A 297 -14.66 -1.53 0.54
N THR A 298 -13.89 -2.32 -0.17
CA THR A 298 -12.43 -2.46 -0.05
C THR A 298 -11.82 -2.77 -1.40
N TRP A 299 -10.50 -2.70 -1.50
CA TRP A 299 -9.76 -3.53 -2.45
C TRP A 299 -9.61 -4.94 -1.90
N ALA A 300 -9.79 -5.96 -2.74
CA ALA A 300 -9.78 -7.35 -2.29
C ALA A 300 -8.36 -7.84 -1.95
N TYR A 301 -7.36 -7.34 -2.68
CA TYR A 301 -5.95 -7.54 -2.36
C TYR A 301 -5.36 -6.25 -1.79
N PRO A 302 -4.67 -6.28 -0.64
CA PRO A 302 -4.07 -5.08 -0.07
C PRO A 302 -3.03 -4.46 -1.00
N SER A 303 -3.11 -3.14 -1.19
CA SER A 303 -2.14 -2.34 -1.94
C SER A 303 -0.72 -2.49 -1.38
N GLY A 304 -0.55 -2.28 -0.07
CA GLY A 304 0.74 -2.32 0.60
C GLY A 304 1.44 -3.68 0.48
N TYR A 305 0.69 -4.76 0.70
CA TYR A 305 1.16 -6.12 0.47
C TYR A 305 1.62 -6.35 -0.98
N CYS A 306 0.75 -6.02 -1.94
CA CYS A 306 1.02 -6.30 -3.36
C CYS A 306 2.19 -5.47 -3.87
N ILE A 307 2.25 -4.18 -3.54
CA ILE A 307 3.33 -3.29 -3.98
C ILE A 307 4.66 -3.75 -3.37
N THR A 308 4.73 -3.95 -2.05
CA THR A 308 5.97 -4.41 -1.39
C THR A 308 6.51 -5.69 -2.02
N ALA A 309 5.65 -6.71 -2.15
CA ALA A 309 6.04 -8.00 -2.69
C ALA A 309 6.40 -7.91 -4.19
N ALA A 310 5.62 -7.15 -4.98
CA ALA A 310 5.89 -6.96 -6.40
C ALA A 310 7.19 -6.19 -6.67
N LEU A 311 7.55 -5.22 -5.83
CA LEU A 311 8.82 -4.48 -5.96
C LEU A 311 10.03 -5.40 -5.72
N GLY A 312 9.99 -6.24 -4.67
CA GLY A 312 11.02 -7.24 -4.45
C GLY A 312 11.10 -8.25 -5.60
N GLU A 313 9.96 -8.72 -6.07
CA GLU A 313 9.88 -9.68 -7.18
C GLU A 313 10.39 -9.12 -8.51
N ILE A 314 9.99 -7.90 -8.89
CA ILE A 314 10.45 -7.29 -10.13
C ILE A 314 11.95 -6.98 -10.06
N GLY A 315 12.44 -6.50 -8.91
CA GLY A 315 13.87 -6.29 -8.68
C GLY A 315 14.67 -7.58 -8.87
N LYS A 316 14.23 -8.69 -8.26
CA LYS A 316 14.82 -10.01 -8.45
C LYS A 316 14.87 -10.41 -9.93
N ARG A 317 13.74 -10.31 -10.63
CA ARG A 317 13.66 -10.70 -12.05
C ARG A 317 14.56 -9.86 -12.95
N VAL A 318 14.76 -8.58 -12.64
CA VAL A 318 15.66 -7.70 -13.40
C VAL A 318 17.11 -8.09 -13.17
N VAL A 319 17.53 -8.33 -11.91
CA VAL A 319 18.88 -8.82 -11.58
C VAL A 319 19.16 -10.17 -12.26
N GLU A 320 18.17 -11.05 -12.32
CA GLU A 320 18.25 -12.34 -13.02
C GLU A 320 18.14 -12.23 -14.56
N LYS A 321 18.02 -11.02 -15.11
CA LYS A 321 17.86 -10.75 -16.56
C LYS A 321 16.61 -11.38 -17.17
N ARG A 322 15.55 -11.55 -16.38
CA ARG A 322 14.25 -12.13 -16.77
C ARG A 322 13.14 -11.09 -16.98
N ALA A 323 13.38 -9.82 -16.63
CA ALA A 323 12.42 -8.72 -16.76
C ALA A 323 13.13 -7.38 -17.02
N LYS A 324 12.36 -6.35 -17.38
CA LYS A 324 12.84 -4.96 -17.48
C LYS A 324 11.92 -4.00 -16.73
N LEU A 325 12.47 -3.11 -15.90
CA LEU A 325 11.69 -2.11 -15.15
C LEU A 325 10.90 -1.16 -16.07
N ASN A 326 11.46 -0.80 -17.22
CA ASN A 326 10.81 0.08 -18.19
C ASN A 326 9.73 -0.62 -19.05
N ARG A 327 9.43 -1.89 -18.79
CA ARG A 327 8.33 -2.61 -19.44
C ARG A 327 7.21 -2.83 -18.42
N GLN A 328 6.19 -1.99 -18.50
CA GLN A 328 5.00 -2.04 -17.63
C GLN A 328 4.42 -3.46 -17.51
N ALA A 329 4.34 -4.22 -18.61
CA ALA A 329 3.85 -5.60 -18.58
C ALA A 329 4.68 -6.53 -17.68
N ASP A 330 5.99 -6.33 -17.57
CA ASP A 330 6.84 -7.14 -16.69
C ASP A 330 6.61 -6.77 -15.22
N VAL A 331 6.39 -5.48 -14.91
CA VAL A 331 5.97 -5.02 -13.57
C VAL A 331 4.62 -5.65 -13.21
N MET A 332 3.64 -5.62 -14.13
CA MET A 332 2.32 -6.21 -13.86
C MET A 332 2.35 -7.73 -13.68
N LYS A 333 3.28 -8.43 -14.35
CA LYS A 333 3.53 -9.86 -14.08
C LYS A 333 4.13 -10.12 -12.70
N ALA A 334 4.78 -9.15 -12.06
CA ALA A 334 5.21 -9.27 -10.67
C ALA A 334 4.01 -9.13 -9.72
N PHE A 335 3.13 -8.14 -9.97
CA PHE A 335 1.87 -7.98 -9.22
C PHE A 335 0.98 -9.22 -9.28
N ALA A 336 0.86 -9.85 -10.46
CA ALA A 336 0.01 -11.03 -10.64
C ALA A 336 0.41 -12.24 -9.77
N VAL A 337 1.67 -12.31 -9.29
CA VAL A 337 2.12 -13.36 -8.36
C VAL A 337 1.44 -13.23 -6.99
N PHE A 338 1.23 -11.99 -6.55
CA PHE A 338 0.76 -11.66 -5.21
C PHE A 338 -0.72 -11.28 -5.16
N SER A 339 -1.36 -11.19 -6.33
CA SER A 339 -2.78 -10.91 -6.48
C SER A 339 -3.42 -11.80 -7.56
N PRO A 340 -3.38 -13.13 -7.41
CA PRO A 340 -3.82 -14.06 -8.45
C PRO A 340 -5.29 -13.85 -8.80
N GLY A 341 -5.57 -13.72 -10.09
CA GLY A 341 -6.92 -13.47 -10.61
C GLY A 341 -7.39 -12.01 -10.47
N MET A 342 -6.59 -11.12 -9.89
CA MET A 342 -6.87 -9.70 -9.86
C MET A 342 -6.32 -9.01 -11.10
N THR A 343 -7.10 -8.07 -11.65
CA THR A 343 -6.62 -7.15 -12.68
C THR A 343 -6.30 -5.81 -12.05
N TRP A 344 -5.13 -5.29 -12.39
CA TRP A 344 -4.68 -3.97 -12.00
C TRP A 344 -4.64 -3.09 -13.23
N ASN A 345 -5.30 -1.94 -13.15
CA ASN A 345 -5.04 -0.85 -14.07
C ASN A 345 -3.71 -0.21 -13.71
N SER A 346 -3.01 0.26 -14.74
CA SER A 346 -1.72 0.90 -14.57
C SER A 346 -1.51 1.96 -15.64
N SER A 347 -1.10 3.15 -15.21
CA SER A 347 -0.72 4.26 -16.08
C SER A 347 0.60 4.85 -15.59
N ALA A 348 1.28 5.65 -16.42
CA ALA A 348 2.44 6.38 -15.95
C ALA A 348 2.02 7.78 -15.50
N TYR A 349 2.58 8.25 -14.39
CA TYR A 349 2.34 9.61 -13.89
C TYR A 349 2.73 10.65 -14.95
N THR A 350 1.91 11.69 -15.07
CA THR A 350 2.18 12.85 -15.91
C THR A 350 2.20 14.07 -15.02
N ASP A 351 3.33 14.77 -15.01
CA ASP A 351 3.53 15.97 -14.23
C ASP A 351 2.55 17.06 -14.69
N ALA A 352 1.77 17.60 -13.76
CA ALA A 352 0.71 18.53 -14.12
C ALA A 352 1.25 19.89 -14.57
N ALA A 353 2.43 20.30 -14.08
CA ALA A 353 3.05 21.58 -14.36
C ALA A 353 3.67 21.63 -15.77
N THR A 354 4.37 20.57 -16.15
CA THR A 354 5.19 20.47 -17.37
C THR A 354 4.54 19.61 -18.47
N GLY A 355 3.60 18.73 -18.11
CA GLY A 355 3.04 17.73 -19.03
C GLY A 355 3.98 16.55 -19.32
N VAL A 356 5.13 16.47 -18.66
CA VAL A 356 6.10 15.40 -18.86
C VAL A 356 5.58 14.09 -18.27
N LYS A 357 5.61 13.03 -19.06
CA LYS A 357 5.24 11.67 -18.64
C LYS A 357 6.43 10.94 -18.03
N MET A 358 6.36 10.62 -16.74
CA MET A 358 7.40 9.92 -15.99
C MET A 358 7.25 8.41 -16.16
N LYS A 359 8.02 7.82 -17.08
CA LYS A 359 7.89 6.39 -17.46
C LYS A 359 8.25 5.41 -16.32
N ASN A 360 9.09 5.83 -15.38
CA ASN A 360 9.46 5.04 -14.20
C ASN A 360 8.48 5.22 -13.03
N PHE A 361 7.45 6.06 -13.16
CA PHE A 361 6.46 6.27 -12.11
C PHE A 361 5.12 5.71 -12.55
N LEU A 362 4.76 4.54 -12.03
CA LEU A 362 3.51 3.86 -12.32
C LEU A 362 2.45 4.15 -11.26
N LEU A 363 1.27 4.52 -11.72
CA LEU A 363 0.05 4.68 -10.94
C LEU A 363 -0.83 3.47 -11.18
N ILE A 364 -1.30 2.81 -10.11
CA ILE A 364 -2.07 1.57 -10.19
C ILE A 364 -3.35 1.59 -9.36
N TYR A 365 -4.36 0.85 -9.80
CA TYR A 365 -5.54 0.58 -8.99
C TYR A 365 -6.21 -0.73 -9.44
N GLN A 366 -6.96 -1.36 -8.54
CA GLN A 366 -7.80 -2.53 -8.83
C GLN A 366 -9.28 -2.19 -8.69
N ASP A 367 -10.16 -3.15 -8.97
CA ASP A 367 -11.60 -2.96 -8.80
C ASP A 367 -11.99 -2.80 -7.31
N THR A 368 -13.06 -2.06 -7.07
CA THR A 368 -13.70 -1.93 -5.77
C THR A 368 -14.55 -3.17 -5.49
N TYR A 369 -14.21 -3.91 -4.43
CA TYR A 369 -15.01 -5.01 -3.91
C TYR A 369 -16.01 -4.49 -2.87
N VAL A 370 -17.31 -4.62 -3.16
CA VAL A 370 -18.39 -4.17 -2.27
C VAL A 370 -18.91 -5.36 -1.46
N PHE A 371 -18.85 -5.27 -0.14
CA PHE A 371 -19.26 -6.37 0.73
C PHE A 371 -20.73 -6.75 0.56
N GLY A 372 -20.97 -8.03 0.33
CA GLY A 372 -22.28 -8.62 0.07
C GLY A 372 -22.82 -8.33 -1.35
N ARG A 373 -21.96 -7.87 -2.26
CA ARG A 373 -22.26 -7.66 -3.68
C ARG A 373 -21.14 -8.16 -4.61
N GLY A 374 -19.88 -8.02 -4.23
CA GLY A 374 -18.72 -8.37 -5.06
C GLY A 374 -18.17 -7.18 -5.86
N PRO A 375 -17.45 -7.46 -6.96
CA PRO A 375 -16.79 -6.45 -7.80
C PRO A 375 -17.77 -5.40 -8.35
N LEU A 376 -17.42 -4.11 -8.24
CA LEU A 376 -18.27 -2.99 -8.68
C LEU A 376 -18.02 -2.59 -10.14
N GLY A 377 -16.92 -3.03 -10.76
CA GLY A 377 -16.53 -2.71 -12.13
C GLY A 377 -15.95 -1.31 -12.32
N MET A 378 -15.33 -0.75 -11.28
CA MET A 378 -14.66 0.55 -11.29
C MET A 378 -13.35 0.51 -12.08
N ASP A 379 -12.73 -0.66 -12.18
CA ASP A 379 -11.60 -0.95 -13.06
C ASP A 379 -11.93 -0.78 -14.55
N LYS A 380 -13.20 -0.89 -14.93
CA LYS A 380 -13.67 -0.78 -16.33
C LYS A 380 -14.12 0.64 -16.70
N ILE A 381 -14.15 1.56 -15.74
CA ILE A 381 -14.58 2.94 -15.99
C ILE A 381 -13.44 3.72 -16.62
N LYS A 382 -13.69 4.29 -17.81
CA LYS A 382 -12.79 5.26 -18.42
C LYS A 382 -12.86 6.58 -17.64
N VAL A 383 -11.79 6.92 -16.94
CA VAL A 383 -11.65 8.22 -16.27
C VAL A 383 -11.56 9.33 -17.33
N PRO A 384 -12.40 10.37 -17.28
CA PRO A 384 -12.31 11.47 -18.23
C PRO A 384 -10.96 12.19 -18.17
N GLU A 385 -10.31 12.35 -19.34
CA GLU A 385 -8.97 12.95 -19.50
C GLU A 385 -8.79 14.31 -18.81
N LYS A 386 -9.86 15.09 -18.70
CA LYS A 386 -9.84 16.40 -18.03
C LYS A 386 -9.34 16.32 -16.58
N TYR A 387 -9.61 15.23 -15.87
CA TYR A 387 -9.23 15.07 -14.47
C TYR A 387 -7.72 14.88 -14.30
N TYR A 388 -7.06 14.16 -15.20
CA TYR A 388 -5.60 13.98 -15.16
C TYR A 388 -4.82 15.29 -15.38
N ARG A 389 -5.46 16.31 -15.96
CA ARG A 389 -4.85 17.64 -16.21
C ARG A 389 -5.13 18.66 -15.11
N MET A 390 -5.90 18.30 -14.09
CA MET A 390 -6.21 19.20 -12.97
C MET A 390 -5.00 19.38 -12.05
N ARG A 391 -4.75 20.63 -11.66
CA ARG A 391 -3.65 21.05 -10.77
C ARG A 391 -4.19 21.40 -9.39
#